data_AF-A0AAP2DMX8-F1
#
_entry.id   AF-A0AAP2DMX8-F1
#
_cell.length_a   1.000
_cell.length_b   1.000
_cell.length_c   1.000
_cell.angle_alpha   90.00
_cell.angle_beta   90.00
_cell.angle_gamma   90.00
#
_symmetry.space_group_name_H-M   'P 1'
#
loop_
_entity.id
_entity.type
_entity.pdbx_description
1 polymer ?
#
loop_
_entity_poly.entity_id
_entity_poly.type
_entity_poly.pdbx_seq_one_letter_code
_entity_poly.pdbx_strand_id
1 'polypeptide(L)'
;MKRILTLFLLIAACSPKVQPPDPEALKPSWLKNEPYQEGYYTGIGHSTKDGSNNYVQSAKKSALDDLVSQIKVNVSSTSVLSFMETDQKLKEQYEQIIQTTAADEIEEFELVDAWEDATNYWVYYRLSIARYRQIKEEQKRNATLLATDFLKKARQADKDGERLQAISFYFQSFRAIEKYLGEAIRVTIDNQDLLLVNEIYASIQSILDKINVQVNPAEIMLNRRVNQSQQTVIAKASYKDLGKTAVNLPLNAAFEKGAGDVFPDYKTDEAGQAKILLNRIGSRDLEQTLAIKVNIDALSGTSGSPVYNLIAKTLNVPRAQVNMKVQRPVVYLTSEEKSLGSTKANYQISNKLKNLLANNGFEFTNDKGTADLWFDVKADSEKGSVSGSIYITYLTSVIKVTAMKEQKEIYATTLDRVKGYGLDYDKSSVDAYNKALETLENERMKELLITVLQ
;
A
#
# COMPACT_ATOMS: atom_id res chain seq x y z
N MET A 1 -16.45 83.31 73.82
CA MET A 1 -15.42 84.30 73.43
C MET A 1 -14.25 83.55 72.79
N LYS A 2 -13.62 84.21 71.81
CA LYS A 2 -12.38 83.87 71.07
C LYS A 2 -12.50 82.88 69.88
N ARG A 3 -12.65 83.51 68.70
CA ARG A 3 -12.25 83.03 67.37
C ARG A 3 -10.71 83.04 67.26
N ILE A 4 -10.10 81.98 66.74
CA ILE A 4 -8.76 81.96 66.12
C ILE A 4 -8.80 80.86 65.04
N LEU A 5 -9.07 81.21 63.78
CA LEU A 5 -8.14 81.47 62.68
C LEU A 5 -7.37 80.21 62.21
N THR A 6 -7.94 79.55 61.21
CA THR A 6 -7.41 78.38 60.50
C THR A 6 -6.35 78.83 59.49
N LEU A 7 -5.10 78.38 59.65
CA LEU A 7 -4.02 78.55 58.67
C LEU A 7 -3.90 77.25 57.85
N PHE A 8 -4.26 77.31 56.56
CA PHE A 8 -4.12 76.18 55.64
C PHE A 8 -2.68 76.16 55.08
N LEU A 9 -1.88 75.19 55.48
CA LEU A 9 -0.55 74.92 54.93
C LEU A 9 -0.68 73.79 53.89
N LEU A 10 -0.57 74.14 52.60
CA LEU A 10 -0.48 73.17 51.50
C LEU A 10 0.92 72.56 51.46
N ILE A 11 1.05 71.31 51.93
CA ILE A 11 2.25 70.51 51.75
C ILE A 11 2.03 69.61 50.53
N ALA A 12 2.66 69.94 49.41
CA ALA A 12 2.74 69.06 48.25
C ALA A 12 3.76 67.96 48.53
N ALA A 13 3.29 66.76 48.88
CA ALA A 13 4.13 65.57 48.98
C ALA A 13 4.28 64.94 47.59
N CYS A 14 5.48 65.02 47.01
CA CYS A 14 5.88 64.17 45.89
C CYS A 14 6.07 62.73 46.40
N SER A 15 5.16 61.82 46.05
CA SER A 15 5.42 60.38 46.21
C SER A 15 6.48 59.94 45.20
N PRO A 16 7.52 59.18 45.61
CA PRO A 16 8.47 58.62 44.66
C PRO A 16 7.73 57.66 43.71
N LYS A 17 7.94 57.85 42.40
CA LYS A 17 7.52 56.90 41.36
C LYS A 17 8.22 55.57 41.65
N VAL A 18 7.45 54.58 42.10
CA VAL A 18 7.90 53.19 42.14
C VAL A 18 8.15 52.79 40.69
N GLN A 19 9.43 52.68 40.31
CA GLN A 19 9.78 52.08 39.02
C GLN A 19 9.30 50.63 39.06
N PRO A 20 8.54 50.16 38.05
CA PRO A 20 8.19 48.75 37.97
C PRO A 20 9.48 47.92 38.00
N PRO A 21 9.50 46.80 38.75
CA PRO A 21 10.68 45.94 38.79
C PRO A 21 11.07 45.54 37.37
N ASP A 22 12.38 45.48 37.13
CA ASP A 22 12.94 45.08 35.84
C ASP A 22 12.32 43.74 35.40
N PRO A 23 11.67 43.66 34.21
CA PRO A 23 11.09 42.43 33.69
C PRO A 23 12.08 41.25 33.66
N GLU A 24 13.39 41.53 33.54
CA GLU A 24 14.45 40.52 33.54
C GLU A 24 14.78 40.00 34.95
N ALA A 25 14.54 40.81 35.99
CA ALA A 25 14.69 40.41 37.38
C ALA A 25 13.56 39.46 37.84
N LEU A 26 12.37 39.56 37.24
CA LEU A 26 11.20 38.71 37.53
C LEU A 26 11.24 37.33 36.87
N LYS A 27 12.19 37.09 35.94
CA LYS A 27 12.36 35.78 35.29
C LYS A 27 12.83 34.72 36.30
N PRO A 28 12.16 33.56 36.38
CA PRO A 28 12.60 32.44 37.19
C PRO A 28 14.01 31.97 36.83
N SER A 29 14.71 31.38 37.81
CA SER A 29 16.07 30.89 37.64
C SER A 29 16.18 29.79 36.57
N TRP A 30 15.15 28.97 36.40
CA TRP A 30 15.09 27.90 35.40
C TRP A 30 14.97 28.40 33.95
N LEU A 31 14.66 29.69 33.73
CA LEU A 31 14.76 30.34 32.42
C LEU A 31 16.12 31.03 32.19
N LYS A 32 16.92 31.18 33.23
CA LYS A 32 18.25 31.82 33.16
C LYS A 32 19.36 30.79 32.94
N ASN A 33 19.22 29.61 33.55
CA ASN A 33 20.10 28.46 33.36
C ASN A 33 19.25 27.20 33.23
N GLU A 34 19.71 26.24 32.41
CA GLU A 34 19.04 24.95 32.27
C GLU A 34 18.96 24.23 33.64
N PRO A 35 17.75 23.85 34.11
CA PRO A 35 17.60 23.24 35.41
C PRO A 35 18.09 21.79 35.37
N TYR A 36 19.28 21.55 35.93
CA TYR A 36 19.73 20.20 36.28
C TYR A 36 19.16 19.82 37.65
N GLN A 37 18.33 18.77 37.68
CA GLN A 37 17.86 18.16 38.92
C GLN A 37 18.31 16.70 38.94
N GLU A 38 19.17 16.35 39.90
CA GLU A 38 19.63 14.97 40.07
C GLU A 38 18.43 14.03 40.29
N GLY A 39 18.36 12.96 39.48
CA GLY A 39 17.27 11.99 39.56
C GLY A 39 15.99 12.35 38.80
N TYR A 40 15.97 13.48 38.07
CA TYR A 40 14.83 13.88 37.24
C TYR A 40 15.25 14.14 35.80
N TYR A 41 14.40 13.75 34.85
CA TYR A 41 14.39 14.37 33.52
C TYR A 41 13.66 15.71 33.64
N THR A 42 14.14 16.72 32.92
CA THR A 42 13.53 18.05 32.88
C THR A 42 13.12 18.40 31.46
N GLY A 43 12.10 19.25 31.31
CA GLY A 43 11.69 19.72 30.00
C GLY A 43 11.15 21.14 30.09
N ILE A 44 11.65 22.04 29.26
CA ILE A 44 11.21 23.43 29.18
C ILE A 44 10.71 23.71 27.77
N GLY A 45 9.48 24.16 27.69
CA GLY A 45 8.85 24.54 26.43
C GLY A 45 8.25 25.92 26.50
N HIS A 46 8.05 26.53 25.33
CA HIS A 46 7.41 27.83 25.24
C HIS A 46 6.57 27.98 23.98
N SER A 47 5.68 28.97 24.01
CA SER A 47 4.89 29.39 22.85
C SER A 47 4.66 30.89 22.87
N THR A 48 4.51 31.48 21.69
CA THR A 48 4.11 32.88 21.54
C THR A 48 2.63 33.09 21.86
N LYS A 49 2.31 34.21 22.49
CA LYS A 49 0.94 34.69 22.73
C LYS A 49 0.42 35.35 21.46
N ASP A 50 0.03 34.55 20.48
CA ASP A 50 -0.42 34.98 19.16
C ASP A 50 -1.88 35.48 19.11
N GLY A 51 -2.54 35.58 20.27
CA GLY A 51 -3.96 35.97 20.38
C GLY A 51 -4.95 34.81 20.23
N SER A 52 -4.48 33.60 19.89
CA SER A 52 -5.28 32.38 20.03
C SER A 52 -5.33 31.96 21.50
N ASN A 53 -6.38 31.27 21.97
CA ASN A 53 -6.42 30.77 23.35
C ASN A 53 -5.61 29.46 23.55
N ASN A 54 -4.82 29.06 22.54
CA ASN A 54 -4.18 27.74 22.49
C ASN A 54 -2.68 27.77 22.87
N TYR A 55 -2.09 28.96 23.09
CA TYR A 55 -0.67 29.10 23.42
C TYR A 55 -0.27 28.25 24.64
N VAL A 56 -1.09 28.21 25.69
CA VAL A 56 -0.81 27.38 26.88
C VAL A 56 -0.65 25.90 26.52
N GLN A 57 -1.50 25.37 25.64
CA GLN A 57 -1.40 23.97 25.21
C GLN A 57 -0.19 23.76 24.31
N SER A 58 0.15 24.72 23.45
CA SER A 58 1.35 24.69 22.63
C SER A 58 2.63 24.69 23.48
N ALA A 59 2.71 25.52 24.52
CA ALA A 59 3.84 25.54 25.45
C ALA A 59 3.94 24.24 26.25
N LYS A 60 2.80 23.70 26.71
CA LYS A 60 2.75 22.38 27.38
C LYS A 60 3.22 21.26 26.46
N LYS A 61 2.80 21.26 25.19
CA LYS A 61 3.26 20.28 24.19
C LYS A 61 4.77 20.42 23.96
N SER A 62 5.25 21.63 23.75
CA SER A 62 6.69 21.91 23.56
C SER A 62 7.52 21.47 24.76
N ALA A 63 7.03 21.66 26.00
CA ALA A 63 7.76 21.25 27.20
C ALA A 63 7.78 19.73 27.38
N LEU A 64 6.72 19.05 26.94
CA LEU A 64 6.67 17.60 26.89
C LEU A 64 7.63 17.06 25.83
N ASP A 65 7.66 17.64 24.62
CA ASP A 65 8.58 17.24 23.55
C ASP A 65 10.05 17.40 23.99
N ASP A 66 10.37 18.48 24.70
CA ASP A 66 11.71 18.70 25.29
C ASP A 66 12.04 17.65 26.38
N LEU A 67 11.10 17.36 27.28
CA LEU A 67 11.24 16.31 28.30
C LEU A 67 11.49 14.93 27.66
N VAL A 68 10.73 14.59 26.62
CA VAL A 68 10.87 13.34 25.85
C VAL A 68 12.28 13.25 25.26
N SER A 69 12.82 14.35 24.74
CA SER A 69 14.13 14.37 24.09
C SER A 69 15.28 13.99 25.03
N GLN A 70 15.13 14.23 26.34
CA GLN A 70 16.11 13.80 27.35
C GLN A 70 16.07 12.29 27.64
N ILE A 71 14.96 11.61 27.31
CA ILE A 71 14.82 10.17 27.50
C ILE A 71 15.54 9.45 26.35
N LYS A 72 16.81 9.13 26.58
CA LYS A 72 17.61 8.35 25.62
C LYS A 72 17.04 6.93 25.47
N VAL A 73 16.31 6.68 24.38
CA VAL A 73 15.86 5.33 24.00
C VAL A 73 17.04 4.58 23.39
N ASN A 74 17.69 3.73 24.17
CA ASN A 74 18.67 2.79 23.64
C ASN A 74 17.91 1.59 23.03
N VAL A 75 17.69 1.60 21.72
CA VAL A 75 17.20 0.41 21.01
C VAL A 75 18.31 -0.64 21.04
N SER A 76 18.14 -1.69 21.85
CA SER A 76 19.12 -2.78 21.90
C SER A 76 18.95 -3.64 20.65
N SER A 77 19.95 -3.58 19.77
CA SER A 77 19.93 -4.10 18.40
C SER A 77 19.87 -5.64 18.23
N THR A 78 19.39 -6.42 19.21
CA THR A 78 19.77 -7.84 19.30
C THR A 78 18.66 -8.88 19.10
N SER A 79 17.36 -8.55 19.20
CA SER A 79 16.30 -9.56 19.04
C SER A 79 15.52 -9.45 17.73
N VAL A 80 14.71 -8.41 17.52
CA VAL A 80 13.92 -8.27 16.27
C VAL A 80 14.79 -7.96 15.04
N LEU A 81 15.84 -7.16 15.20
CA LEU A 81 16.72 -6.78 14.08
C LEU A 81 17.45 -7.97 13.45
N SER A 82 17.67 -9.04 14.21
CA SER A 82 18.33 -10.25 13.70
C SER A 82 17.55 -10.92 12.56
N PHE A 83 16.23 -10.76 12.51
CA PHE A 83 15.38 -11.27 11.41
C PHE A 83 15.25 -10.30 10.24
N MET A 84 15.71 -9.05 10.41
CA MET A 84 15.58 -7.97 9.43
C MET A 84 16.93 -7.58 8.80
N GLU A 85 18.01 -8.33 9.07
CA GLU A 85 19.37 -8.01 8.63
C GLU A 85 19.51 -7.81 7.11
N THR A 86 18.66 -8.46 6.33
CA THR A 86 18.69 -8.40 4.86
C THR A 86 17.93 -7.20 4.27
N ASP A 87 17.09 -6.51 5.06
CA ASP A 87 16.25 -5.41 4.58
C ASP A 87 16.45 -4.13 5.43
N GLN A 88 17.35 -3.29 4.96
CA GLN A 88 17.69 -2.01 5.60
C GLN A 88 16.45 -1.10 5.76
N LYS A 89 15.50 -1.14 4.81
CA LYS A 89 14.30 -0.31 4.87
C LYS A 89 13.36 -0.76 5.98
N LEU A 90 13.19 -2.07 6.18
CA LEU A 90 12.38 -2.59 7.29
C LEU A 90 13.01 -2.25 8.64
N LYS A 91 14.34 -2.31 8.74
CA LYS A 91 15.07 -1.89 9.95
C LYS A 91 14.84 -0.41 10.27
N GLU A 92 14.99 0.49 9.31
CA GLU A 92 14.76 1.93 9.49
C GLU A 92 13.31 2.22 9.91
N GLN A 93 12.34 1.55 9.27
CA GLN A 93 10.92 1.69 9.64
C GLN A 93 10.66 1.23 11.08
N TYR A 94 11.28 0.14 11.50
CA TYR A 94 11.15 -0.37 12.86
C TYR A 94 11.77 0.57 13.90
N GLU A 95 12.97 1.09 13.65
CA GLU A 95 13.63 2.07 14.53
C GLU A 95 12.77 3.34 14.70
N GLN A 96 12.16 3.83 13.62
CA GLN A 96 11.26 4.98 13.66
C GLN A 96 9.98 4.71 14.48
N ILE A 97 9.39 3.51 14.35
CA ILE A 97 8.20 3.13 15.13
C ILE A 97 8.52 3.13 16.62
N ILE A 98 9.63 2.50 17.04
CA ILE A 98 10.03 2.46 18.46
C ILE A 98 10.26 3.87 19.02
N GLN A 99 10.97 4.73 18.27
CA GLN A 99 11.23 6.11 18.71
C GLN A 99 9.92 6.89 18.93
N THR A 100 8.94 6.70 18.04
CA THR A 100 7.64 7.38 18.15
C THR A 100 6.82 6.86 19.34
N THR A 101 6.75 5.54 19.52
CA THR A 101 5.98 4.93 20.63
C THR A 101 6.54 5.29 22.00
N ALA A 102 7.86 5.45 22.14
CA ALA A 102 8.46 5.85 23.42
C ALA A 102 8.04 7.26 23.88
N ALA A 103 7.78 8.18 22.93
CA ALA A 103 7.34 9.54 23.20
C ALA A 103 5.88 9.60 23.71
N ASP A 104 5.01 8.74 23.17
CA ASP A 104 3.58 8.73 23.47
C ASP A 104 3.23 8.19 24.88
N GLU A 105 4.19 7.53 25.55
CA GLU A 105 3.94 6.77 26.79
C GLU A 105 4.53 7.39 28.06
N ILE A 106 4.81 8.69 28.05
CA ILE A 106 5.26 9.38 29.26
C ILE A 106 4.05 9.68 30.16
N GLU A 107 4.03 9.03 31.31
CA GLU A 107 3.04 9.21 32.37
C GLU A 107 3.73 9.75 33.64
N GLU A 108 2.93 10.30 34.57
CA GLU A 108 3.41 10.79 35.88
C GLU A 108 4.51 11.88 35.82
N PHE A 109 4.53 12.71 34.78
CA PHE A 109 5.32 13.95 34.76
C PHE A 109 4.58 15.07 35.50
N GLU A 110 5.34 15.99 36.09
CA GLU A 110 4.82 17.04 36.98
C GLU A 110 5.07 18.43 36.38
N LEU A 111 4.05 19.31 36.45
CA LEU A 111 4.22 20.75 36.26
C LEU A 111 4.95 21.33 37.47
N VAL A 112 6.21 21.70 37.27
CA VAL A 112 7.03 22.31 38.31
C VAL A 112 6.72 23.80 38.42
N ASP A 113 6.67 24.48 37.28
CA ASP A 113 6.41 25.91 37.21
C ASP A 113 5.89 26.33 35.83
N ALA A 114 5.28 27.51 35.77
CA ALA A 114 4.91 28.18 34.53
C ALA A 114 5.17 29.68 34.67
N TRP A 115 5.71 30.29 33.61
CA TRP A 115 6.01 31.71 33.61
C TRP A 115 5.58 32.34 32.31
N GLU A 116 5.26 33.64 32.35
CA GLU A 116 4.82 34.35 31.18
C GLU A 116 5.32 35.79 31.15
N ASP A 117 5.53 36.31 29.95
CA ASP A 117 5.76 37.74 29.71
C ASP A 117 4.75 38.30 28.72
N ALA A 118 5.02 39.50 28.19
CA ALA A 118 4.13 40.15 27.23
C ALA A 118 3.96 39.36 25.92
N THR A 119 4.89 38.45 25.58
CA THR A 119 4.99 37.84 24.25
C THR A 119 4.95 36.32 24.29
N ASN A 120 5.38 35.67 25.37
CA ASN A 120 5.45 34.21 25.44
C ASN A 120 4.94 33.66 26.77
N TYR A 121 4.67 32.36 26.72
CA TYR A 121 4.29 31.53 27.86
C TYR A 121 5.23 30.32 27.90
N TRP A 122 5.84 30.06 29.05
CA TRP A 122 6.79 28.98 29.31
C TRP A 122 6.23 27.99 30.31
N VAL A 123 6.59 26.72 30.12
CA VAL A 123 6.20 25.61 30.97
C VAL A 123 7.44 24.82 31.33
N TYR A 124 7.55 24.45 32.61
CA TYR A 124 8.63 23.60 33.13
C TYR A 124 8.04 22.29 33.69
N TYR A 125 8.43 21.17 33.08
CA TYR A 125 8.12 19.82 33.54
C TYR A 125 9.32 19.11 34.16
N ARG A 126 9.02 18.19 35.07
CA ARG A 126 9.97 17.17 35.53
C ARG A 126 9.35 15.78 35.57
N LEU A 127 10.19 14.76 35.45
CA LEU A 127 9.82 13.36 35.59
C LEU A 127 10.86 12.62 36.41
N SER A 128 10.43 11.93 37.47
CA SER A 128 11.35 11.13 38.30
C SER A 128 11.91 9.95 37.50
N ILE A 129 13.24 9.88 37.38
CA ILE A 129 13.93 8.81 36.65
C ILE A 129 13.66 7.44 37.29
N ALA A 130 13.68 7.38 38.63
CA ALA A 130 13.46 6.14 39.38
C ALA A 130 12.02 5.64 39.21
N ARG A 131 11.03 6.53 39.32
CA ARG A 131 9.61 6.19 39.15
C ARG A 131 9.31 5.75 37.72
N TYR A 132 9.81 6.49 36.73
CA TYR A 132 9.69 6.13 35.32
C TYR A 132 10.23 4.73 35.04
N ARG A 133 11.45 4.41 35.53
CA ARG A 133 12.04 3.08 35.38
C ARG A 133 11.22 1.99 36.07
N GLN A 134 10.72 2.27 37.28
CA GLN A 134 9.86 1.32 38.00
C GLN A 134 8.60 0.98 37.21
N ILE A 135 7.90 1.98 36.67
CA ILE A 135 6.69 1.78 35.88
C ILE A 135 7.01 0.98 34.61
N LYS A 136 8.06 1.35 33.87
CA LYS A 136 8.45 0.63 32.65
C LYS A 136 8.82 -0.83 32.93
N GLU A 137 9.57 -1.10 33.99
CA GLU A 137 9.93 -2.47 34.39
C GLU A 137 8.72 -3.27 34.86
N GLU A 138 7.77 -2.66 35.57
CA GLU A 138 6.53 -3.31 35.99
C GLU A 138 5.64 -3.66 34.78
N GLN A 139 5.43 -2.71 33.88
CA GLN A 139 4.67 -2.93 32.64
C GLN A 139 5.33 -4.01 31.78
N LYS A 140 6.66 -3.97 31.61
CA LYS A 140 7.44 -4.99 30.89
C LYS A 140 7.32 -6.36 31.54
N ARG A 141 7.38 -6.44 32.87
CA ARG A 141 7.20 -7.71 33.60
C ARG A 141 5.81 -8.29 33.34
N ASN A 142 4.76 -7.47 33.43
CA ASN A 142 3.38 -7.89 33.19
C ASN A 142 3.18 -8.36 31.74
N ALA A 143 3.70 -7.61 30.76
CA ALA A 143 3.73 -7.98 29.35
C ALA A 143 4.46 -9.31 29.12
N THR A 144 5.62 -9.50 29.75
CA THR A 144 6.43 -10.72 29.65
C THR A 144 5.70 -11.92 30.24
N LEU A 145 5.02 -11.76 31.38
CA LEU A 145 4.21 -12.82 31.99
C LEU A 145 3.06 -13.25 31.06
N LEU A 146 2.34 -12.29 30.49
CA LEU A 146 1.24 -12.56 29.57
C LEU A 146 1.73 -13.24 28.29
N ALA A 147 2.83 -12.76 27.70
CA ALA A 147 3.43 -13.39 26.54
C ALA A 147 3.89 -14.82 26.84
N THR A 148 4.52 -15.04 28.00
CA THR A 148 4.96 -16.38 28.42
C THR A 148 3.77 -17.34 28.58
N ASP A 149 2.63 -16.88 29.10
CA ASP A 149 1.41 -17.68 29.18
C ASP A 149 0.89 -18.08 27.78
N PHE A 150 0.82 -17.12 26.85
CA PHE A 150 0.45 -17.42 25.47
C PHE A 150 1.44 -18.35 24.76
N LEU A 151 2.75 -18.19 24.99
CA LEU A 151 3.77 -19.09 24.46
C LEU A 151 3.54 -20.54 24.96
N LYS A 152 3.22 -20.73 26.24
CA LYS A 152 2.90 -22.06 26.79
C LYS A 152 1.66 -22.65 26.14
N LYS A 153 0.59 -21.85 25.99
CA LYS A 153 -0.64 -22.26 25.28
C LYS A 153 -0.36 -22.62 23.82
N ALA A 154 0.48 -21.86 23.14
CA ALA A 154 0.88 -22.10 21.77
C ALA A 154 1.65 -23.43 21.63
N ARG A 155 2.63 -23.68 22.50
CA ARG A 155 3.38 -24.94 22.54
C ARG A 155 2.48 -26.14 22.83
N GLN A 156 1.50 -25.98 23.72
CA GLN A 156 0.54 -27.03 24.02
C GLN A 156 -0.34 -27.35 22.80
N ALA A 157 -0.95 -26.32 22.20
CA ALA A 157 -1.74 -26.47 20.98
C ALA A 157 -0.91 -27.11 19.84
N ASP A 158 0.37 -26.75 19.71
CA ASP A 158 1.25 -27.34 18.71
C ASP A 158 1.49 -28.83 18.95
N LYS A 159 1.71 -29.24 20.21
CA LYS A 159 1.84 -30.64 20.61
C LYS A 159 0.57 -31.44 20.36
N ASP A 160 -0.59 -30.81 20.55
CA ASP A 160 -1.91 -31.42 20.32
C ASP A 160 -2.27 -31.48 18.82
N GLY A 161 -1.42 -30.91 17.95
CA GLY A 161 -1.61 -30.87 16.50
C GLY A 161 -2.55 -29.76 16.02
N GLU A 162 -2.94 -28.84 16.90
CA GLU A 162 -3.83 -27.71 16.65
C GLU A 162 -3.04 -26.51 16.07
N ARG A 163 -2.46 -26.71 14.88
CA ARG A 163 -1.49 -25.79 14.25
C ARG A 163 -1.98 -24.35 14.11
N LEU A 164 -3.22 -24.13 13.68
CA LEU A 164 -3.77 -22.77 13.49
C LEU A 164 -3.93 -22.03 14.83
N GLN A 165 -4.38 -22.75 15.85
CA GLN A 165 -4.52 -22.21 17.19
C GLN A 165 -3.17 -21.92 17.82
N ALA A 166 -2.18 -22.79 17.60
CA ALA A 166 -0.80 -22.54 18.00
C ALA A 166 -0.26 -21.24 17.38
N ILE A 167 -0.39 -21.05 16.05
CA ILE A 167 0.00 -19.81 15.37
C ILE A 167 -0.71 -18.60 15.99
N SER A 168 -2.02 -18.69 16.23
CA SER A 168 -2.77 -17.59 16.86
C SER A 168 -2.24 -17.23 18.24
N PHE A 169 -1.94 -18.22 19.09
CA PHE A 169 -1.35 -17.97 20.40
C PHE A 169 0.07 -17.42 20.32
N TYR A 170 0.89 -17.85 19.36
CA TYR A 170 2.21 -17.25 19.13
C TYR A 170 2.09 -15.77 18.75
N PHE A 171 1.12 -15.39 17.90
CA PHE A 171 0.87 -13.98 17.59
C PHE A 171 0.30 -13.20 18.79
N GLN A 172 -0.53 -13.81 19.63
CA GLN A 172 -0.99 -13.19 20.88
C GLN A 172 0.19 -12.96 21.86
N SER A 173 1.10 -13.94 21.95
CA SER A 173 2.35 -13.80 22.70
C SER A 173 3.17 -12.64 22.17
N PHE A 174 3.29 -12.52 20.85
CA PHE A 174 4.02 -11.44 20.21
C PHE A 174 3.41 -10.07 20.51
N ARG A 175 2.08 -9.95 20.41
CA ARG A 175 1.32 -8.73 20.69
C ARG A 175 1.50 -8.25 22.14
N ALA A 176 1.57 -9.18 23.09
CA ALA A 176 1.74 -8.84 24.50
C ALA A 176 3.08 -8.12 24.79
N ILE A 177 4.13 -8.39 24.01
CA ILE A 177 5.47 -7.80 24.18
C ILE A 177 5.84 -6.81 23.08
N GLU A 178 4.88 -6.43 22.22
CA GLU A 178 5.13 -5.59 21.05
C GLU A 178 5.90 -4.30 21.38
N LYS A 179 5.55 -3.68 22.52
CA LYS A 179 6.16 -2.44 23.01
C LYS A 179 7.63 -2.59 23.44
N TYR A 180 8.08 -3.81 23.70
CA TYR A 180 9.38 -4.13 24.30
C TYR A 180 10.26 -4.96 23.36
N LEU A 181 9.89 -5.05 22.08
CA LEU A 181 10.59 -5.84 21.08
C LEU A 181 12.03 -5.36 20.79
N GLY A 182 12.32 -4.09 21.10
CA GLY A 182 13.66 -3.50 21.02
C GLY A 182 14.57 -3.90 22.18
N GLU A 183 14.10 -4.73 23.11
CA GLU A 183 14.84 -5.21 24.26
C GLU A 183 14.99 -6.74 24.21
N ALA A 184 16.08 -7.24 24.80
CA ALA A 184 16.28 -8.68 24.96
C ALA A 184 15.42 -9.21 26.11
N ILE A 185 14.24 -9.76 25.78
CA ILE A 185 13.32 -10.36 26.76
C ILE A 185 13.72 -11.82 26.98
N ARG A 186 14.41 -12.10 28.10
CA ARG A 186 14.79 -13.44 28.52
C ARG A 186 13.74 -14.02 29.45
N VAL A 187 13.32 -15.25 29.20
CA VAL A 187 12.41 -16.00 30.07
C VAL A 187 12.93 -17.40 30.28
N THR A 188 12.68 -17.96 31.46
CA THR A 188 13.00 -19.35 31.79
C THR A 188 11.74 -20.19 31.65
N ILE A 189 11.74 -21.14 30.72
CA ILE A 189 10.64 -22.09 30.49
C ILE A 189 11.23 -23.49 30.45
N ASP A 190 10.65 -24.43 31.20
CA ASP A 190 11.12 -25.82 31.27
C ASP A 190 12.63 -25.95 31.58
N ASN A 191 13.11 -25.12 32.53
CA ASN A 191 14.52 -24.99 32.93
C ASN A 191 15.48 -24.54 31.82
N GLN A 192 14.96 -23.93 30.74
CA GLN A 192 15.76 -23.36 29.67
C GLN A 192 15.55 -21.84 29.60
N ASP A 193 16.66 -21.11 29.53
CA ASP A 193 16.65 -19.68 29.27
C ASP A 193 16.57 -19.43 27.77
N LEU A 194 15.53 -18.72 27.34
CA LEU A 194 15.30 -18.40 25.94
C LEU A 194 15.00 -16.91 25.73
N LEU A 195 15.32 -16.43 24.53
CA LEU A 195 14.90 -15.12 24.06
C LEU A 195 13.48 -15.25 23.50
N LEU A 196 12.53 -14.63 24.20
CA LEU A 196 11.10 -14.82 23.95
C LEU A 196 10.69 -14.49 22.52
N VAL A 197 11.17 -13.37 21.99
CA VAL A 197 10.91 -12.92 20.61
C VAL A 197 11.38 -13.94 19.59
N ASN A 198 12.62 -14.43 19.75
CA ASN A 198 13.24 -15.35 18.80
C ASN A 198 12.54 -16.71 18.82
N GLU A 199 12.18 -17.18 20.00
CA GLU A 199 11.45 -18.43 20.16
C GLU A 199 10.07 -18.37 19.51
N ILE A 200 9.32 -17.28 19.69
CA ILE A 200 8.01 -17.07 19.07
C ILE A 200 8.16 -17.09 17.54
N TYR A 201 9.10 -16.32 17.00
CA TYR A 201 9.33 -16.25 15.55
C TYR A 201 9.71 -17.61 14.97
N ALA A 202 10.70 -18.29 15.58
CA ALA A 202 11.15 -19.60 15.14
C ALA A 202 10.03 -20.65 15.21
N SER A 203 9.16 -20.56 16.22
CA SER A 203 8.02 -21.47 16.37
C SER A 203 6.95 -21.25 15.29
N ILE A 204 6.63 -19.98 14.96
CA ILE A 204 5.73 -19.66 13.85
C ILE A 204 6.30 -20.20 12.54
N GLN A 205 7.57 -19.89 12.25
CA GLN A 205 8.24 -20.35 11.04
C GLN A 205 8.26 -21.89 10.97
N SER A 206 8.54 -22.57 12.07
CA SER A 206 8.54 -24.04 12.15
C SER A 206 7.16 -24.63 11.81
N ILE A 207 6.06 -24.01 12.24
CA ILE A 207 4.72 -24.46 11.87
C ILE A 207 4.45 -24.18 10.39
N LEU A 208 4.82 -23.00 9.89
CA LEU A 208 4.65 -22.65 8.48
C LEU A 208 5.39 -23.63 7.57
N ASP A 209 6.63 -24.01 7.88
CA ASP A 209 7.42 -24.95 7.10
C ASP A 209 6.78 -26.35 6.97
N LYS A 210 5.96 -26.73 7.96
CA LYS A 210 5.20 -27.97 7.99
C LYS A 210 3.93 -27.91 7.13
N ILE A 211 3.49 -26.73 6.70
CA ILE A 211 2.35 -26.59 5.78
C ILE A 211 2.84 -26.84 4.36
N ASN A 212 2.12 -27.69 3.64
CA ASN A 212 2.27 -27.90 2.21
C ASN A 212 1.03 -27.36 1.50
N VAL A 213 1.22 -26.41 0.58
CA VAL A 213 0.17 -25.90 -0.30
C VAL A 213 0.48 -26.37 -1.72
N GLN A 214 -0.52 -26.97 -2.38
CA GLN A 214 -0.43 -27.43 -3.76
C GLN A 214 -1.64 -26.91 -4.53
N VAL A 215 -1.50 -26.82 -5.85
CA VAL A 215 -2.60 -26.39 -6.74
C VAL A 215 -2.80 -27.39 -7.85
N ASN A 216 -4.05 -27.56 -8.26
CA ASN A 216 -4.43 -28.34 -9.43
C ASN A 216 -5.55 -27.61 -10.21
N PRO A 217 -5.36 -27.32 -11.50
CA PRO A 217 -4.13 -27.50 -12.27
C PRO A 217 -3.02 -26.51 -11.86
N ALA A 218 -1.75 -26.91 -12.04
CA ALA A 218 -0.60 -26.02 -11.85
C ALA A 218 -0.29 -25.16 -13.08
N GLU A 219 -0.84 -25.52 -14.24
CA GLU A 219 -0.72 -24.76 -15.48
C GLU A 219 -2.10 -24.61 -16.15
N ILE A 220 -2.42 -23.41 -16.64
CA ILE A 220 -3.66 -23.11 -17.36
C ILE A 220 -3.33 -22.41 -18.67
N MET A 221 -3.92 -22.92 -19.76
CA MET A 221 -3.92 -22.24 -21.06
C MET A 221 -5.13 -21.30 -21.14
N LEU A 222 -4.89 -20.04 -21.48
CA LEU A 222 -5.89 -18.99 -21.43
C LEU A 222 -6.00 -18.33 -22.79
N ASN A 223 -7.17 -18.41 -23.42
CA ASN A 223 -7.42 -17.65 -24.64
C ASN A 223 -7.87 -16.24 -24.26
N ARG A 224 -7.07 -15.22 -24.59
CA ARG A 224 -7.34 -13.82 -24.23
C ARG A 224 -8.64 -13.27 -24.80
N ARG A 225 -9.17 -13.90 -25.86
CA ARG A 225 -10.39 -13.47 -26.52
C ARG A 225 -11.64 -14.04 -25.89
N VAL A 226 -11.53 -15.21 -25.28
CA VAL A 226 -12.71 -15.85 -24.72
C VAL A 226 -12.81 -15.39 -23.29
N ASN A 227 -13.87 -14.64 -23.00
CA ASN A 227 -14.39 -14.40 -21.66
C ASN A 227 -14.94 -15.73 -21.08
N GLN A 228 -14.04 -16.72 -21.00
CA GLN A 228 -14.37 -18.11 -20.77
C GLN A 228 -14.46 -18.31 -19.25
N SER A 229 -15.71 -18.46 -18.79
CA SER A 229 -16.13 -19.27 -17.64
C SER A 229 -15.05 -19.51 -16.58
N GLN A 230 -15.15 -18.76 -15.48
CA GLN A 230 -14.50 -18.99 -14.17
C GLN A 230 -13.51 -20.17 -14.18
N GLN A 231 -12.26 -19.90 -14.59
CA GLN A 231 -11.23 -20.92 -14.49
C GLN A 231 -11.09 -21.26 -13.01
N THR A 232 -11.20 -22.53 -12.70
CA THR A 232 -11.17 -23.02 -11.33
C THR A 232 -9.83 -23.68 -11.07
N VAL A 233 -9.16 -23.23 -10.02
CA VAL A 233 -8.01 -23.93 -9.44
C VAL A 233 -8.40 -24.44 -8.07
N ILE A 234 -8.07 -25.70 -7.79
CA ILE A 234 -8.19 -26.24 -6.44
C ILE A 234 -6.85 -26.09 -5.74
N ALA A 235 -6.80 -25.24 -4.72
CA ALA A 235 -5.69 -25.20 -3.78
C ALA A 235 -5.92 -26.25 -2.69
N LYS A 236 -4.96 -27.13 -2.45
CA LYS A 236 -5.00 -28.15 -1.40
C LYS A 236 -3.90 -27.88 -0.39
N ALA A 237 -4.25 -27.84 0.90
CA ALA A 237 -3.33 -27.63 1.99
C ALA A 237 -3.31 -28.83 2.96
N SER A 238 -2.12 -29.15 3.45
CA SER A 238 -1.88 -30.27 4.38
C SER A 238 -0.71 -29.99 5.32
N TYR A 239 -0.69 -30.66 6.47
CA TYR A 239 0.44 -30.65 7.40
C TYR A 239 1.32 -31.86 7.14
N LYS A 240 2.57 -31.64 6.69
CA LYS A 240 3.53 -32.67 6.25
C LYS A 240 3.85 -33.68 7.37
N ASP A 241 3.94 -33.19 8.59
CA ASP A 241 4.35 -33.93 9.77
C ASP A 241 3.20 -34.72 10.41
N LEU A 242 1.96 -34.21 10.33
CA LEU A 242 0.78 -34.89 10.86
C LEU A 242 0.13 -35.83 9.85
N GLY A 243 0.43 -35.69 8.56
CA GLY A 243 -0.28 -36.39 7.49
C GLY A 243 -1.76 -36.01 7.38
N LYS A 244 -2.17 -34.89 7.97
CA LYS A 244 -3.56 -34.40 8.03
C LYS A 244 -3.79 -33.25 7.05
N THR A 245 -5.04 -33.08 6.61
CA THR A 245 -5.47 -31.91 5.86
C THR A 245 -5.42 -30.67 6.74
N ALA A 246 -5.01 -29.53 6.17
CA ALA A 246 -5.03 -28.26 6.87
C ALA A 246 -6.41 -27.63 6.69
N VAL A 247 -7.34 -27.99 7.57
CA VAL A 247 -8.72 -27.49 7.58
C VAL A 247 -8.76 -26.05 8.08
N ASN A 248 -9.64 -25.22 7.54
CA ASN A 248 -9.83 -23.84 7.96
C ASN A 248 -8.59 -22.93 7.82
N LEU A 249 -7.59 -23.33 7.03
CA LEU A 249 -6.40 -22.55 6.76
C LEU A 249 -6.77 -21.37 5.85
N PRO A 250 -6.55 -20.12 6.28
CA PRO A 250 -6.80 -18.97 5.43
C PRO A 250 -5.69 -18.87 4.37
N LEU A 251 -6.10 -18.61 3.13
CA LEU A 251 -5.23 -18.47 1.97
C LEU A 251 -5.47 -17.11 1.32
N ASN A 252 -4.42 -16.55 0.73
CA ASN A 252 -4.46 -15.36 -0.09
C ASN A 252 -4.08 -15.68 -1.53
N ALA A 253 -4.87 -15.26 -2.51
CA ALA A 253 -4.59 -15.41 -3.93
C ALA A 253 -4.31 -14.04 -4.57
N ALA A 254 -3.18 -13.91 -5.26
CA ALA A 254 -2.80 -12.68 -5.93
C ALA A 254 -1.90 -12.95 -7.15
N PHE A 255 -1.95 -12.06 -8.14
CA PHE A 255 -1.03 -12.13 -9.29
C PHE A 255 0.36 -11.64 -8.86
N GLU A 256 1.38 -12.48 -9.03
CA GLU A 256 2.80 -12.09 -8.90
C GLU A 256 3.36 -11.54 -10.23
N LYS A 257 2.83 -12.02 -11.36
CA LYS A 257 3.14 -11.56 -12.71
C LYS A 257 1.86 -11.52 -13.54
N GLY A 258 1.66 -10.44 -14.29
CA GLY A 258 0.42 -10.21 -15.04
C GLY A 258 -0.66 -9.51 -14.21
N ALA A 259 -1.90 -9.58 -14.68
CA ALA A 259 -3.02 -8.89 -14.05
C ALA A 259 -4.35 -9.56 -14.39
N GLY A 260 -5.24 -9.63 -13.41
CA GLY A 260 -6.57 -10.19 -13.56
C GLY A 260 -7.41 -10.04 -12.29
N ASP A 261 -8.66 -10.47 -12.39
CA ASP A 261 -9.64 -10.42 -11.31
C ASP A 261 -9.68 -11.78 -10.60
N VAL A 262 -9.24 -11.79 -9.34
CA VAL A 262 -9.28 -12.93 -8.43
C VAL A 262 -9.74 -12.43 -7.06
N PHE A 263 -10.60 -13.19 -6.38
CA PHE A 263 -10.90 -12.88 -4.99
C PHE A 263 -9.63 -13.08 -4.15
N PRO A 264 -9.28 -12.15 -3.26
CA PRO A 264 -8.02 -12.22 -2.54
C PRO A 264 -8.05 -13.29 -1.45
N ASP A 265 -9.18 -13.48 -0.77
CA ASP A 265 -9.24 -14.26 0.46
C ASP A 265 -10.04 -15.56 0.29
N TYR A 266 -9.43 -16.65 0.75
CA TYR A 266 -10.02 -17.99 0.75
C TYR A 266 -9.75 -18.68 2.08
N LYS A 267 -10.49 -19.76 2.33
CA LYS A 267 -10.29 -20.64 3.47
C LYS A 267 -10.46 -22.08 3.01
N THR A 268 -9.60 -22.97 3.49
CA THR A 268 -9.74 -24.39 3.17
C THR A 268 -10.91 -25.04 3.92
N ASP A 269 -11.57 -25.97 3.25
CA ASP A 269 -12.67 -26.78 3.78
C ASP A 269 -12.17 -27.99 4.62
N GLU A 270 -13.08 -28.89 4.98
CA GLU A 270 -12.80 -30.12 5.73
C GLU A 270 -11.84 -31.08 4.98
N ALA A 271 -11.81 -31.03 3.65
CA ALA A 271 -10.88 -31.77 2.82
C ALA A 271 -9.54 -31.05 2.64
N GLY A 272 -9.35 -29.90 3.29
CA GLY A 272 -8.16 -29.04 3.15
C GLY A 272 -8.11 -28.36 1.78
N GLN A 273 -9.24 -28.15 1.11
CA GLN A 273 -9.31 -27.60 -0.23
C GLN A 273 -9.94 -26.21 -0.25
N ALA A 274 -9.47 -25.35 -1.16
CA ALA A 274 -10.07 -24.07 -1.47
C ALA A 274 -10.24 -23.95 -2.99
N LYS A 275 -11.46 -23.60 -3.42
CA LYS A 275 -11.78 -23.39 -4.83
C LYS A 275 -11.48 -21.94 -5.21
N ILE A 276 -10.39 -21.73 -5.92
CA ILE A 276 -9.94 -20.42 -6.40
C ILE A 276 -10.64 -20.13 -7.74
N LEU A 277 -11.37 -19.03 -7.82
CA LEU A 277 -12.09 -18.60 -9.02
C LEU A 277 -11.35 -17.45 -9.69
N LEU A 278 -10.96 -17.67 -10.95
CA LEU A 278 -10.38 -16.66 -11.82
C LEU A 278 -11.45 -16.09 -12.73
N ASN A 279 -11.78 -14.81 -12.55
CA ASN A 279 -12.90 -14.17 -13.25
C ASN A 279 -12.48 -13.55 -14.58
N ARG A 280 -11.34 -12.84 -14.61
CA ARG A 280 -10.86 -12.15 -15.81
C ARG A 280 -9.34 -12.07 -15.81
N ILE A 281 -8.74 -12.07 -16.99
CA ILE A 281 -7.32 -11.75 -17.18
C ILE A 281 -7.24 -10.48 -18.02
N GLY A 282 -6.62 -9.45 -17.46
CA GLY A 282 -6.47 -8.15 -18.10
C GLY A 282 -5.11 -7.96 -18.77
N SER A 283 -4.07 -8.71 -18.34
CA SER A 283 -2.72 -8.51 -18.89
C SER A 283 -2.54 -9.17 -20.26
N ARG A 284 -1.71 -8.51 -21.10
CA ARG A 284 -1.23 -8.99 -22.40
C ARG A 284 0.00 -9.91 -22.29
N ASP A 285 0.52 -10.08 -21.09
CA ASP A 285 1.70 -10.92 -20.85
C ASP A 285 1.38 -12.37 -21.22
N LEU A 286 2.26 -12.96 -22.05
CA LEU A 286 2.14 -14.34 -22.50
C LEU A 286 2.23 -15.34 -21.34
N GLU A 287 2.95 -14.96 -20.30
CA GLU A 287 3.14 -15.74 -19.09
C GLU A 287 2.72 -14.91 -17.90
N GLN A 288 1.79 -15.45 -17.13
CA GLN A 288 1.30 -14.85 -15.90
C GLN A 288 1.40 -15.87 -14.76
N THR A 289 1.46 -15.38 -13.54
CA THR A 289 1.63 -16.23 -12.35
C THR A 289 0.65 -15.77 -11.28
N LEU A 290 -0.26 -16.66 -10.92
CA LEU A 290 -1.11 -16.52 -9.74
C LEU A 290 -0.44 -17.26 -8.58
N ALA A 291 -0.16 -16.56 -7.49
CA ALA A 291 0.31 -17.19 -6.27
C ALA A 291 -0.86 -17.38 -5.30
N ILE A 292 -0.92 -18.56 -4.69
CA ILE A 292 -1.80 -18.87 -3.56
C ILE A 292 -0.88 -19.08 -2.36
N LYS A 293 -0.97 -18.19 -1.38
CA LYS A 293 -0.13 -18.16 -0.16
C LYS A 293 -0.99 -18.42 1.07
N VAL A 294 -0.40 -18.91 2.14
CA VAL A 294 -1.06 -18.84 3.46
C VAL A 294 -1.28 -17.36 3.82
N ASN A 295 -2.49 -17.01 4.26
CA ASN A 295 -2.79 -15.64 4.65
C ASN A 295 -2.36 -15.42 6.10
N ILE A 296 -1.14 -14.91 6.28
CA ILE A 296 -0.56 -14.63 7.60
C ILE A 296 -1.34 -13.52 8.34
N ASP A 297 -1.81 -12.50 7.62
CA ASP A 297 -2.59 -11.40 8.19
C ASP A 297 -3.94 -11.86 8.77
N ALA A 298 -4.55 -12.87 8.15
CA ALA A 298 -5.73 -13.52 8.72
C ALA A 298 -5.39 -14.36 9.97
N LEU A 299 -4.22 -15.00 10.01
CA LEU A 299 -3.79 -15.85 11.14
C LEU A 299 -3.37 -15.06 12.38
N SER A 300 -2.80 -13.87 12.21
CA SER A 300 -2.43 -13.01 13.32
C SER A 300 -3.61 -12.36 14.03
N GLY A 301 -4.77 -12.34 13.37
CA GLY A 301 -5.87 -11.43 13.69
C GLY A 301 -5.49 -10.01 13.29
N THR A 302 -6.44 -9.27 12.74
CA THR A 302 -6.30 -7.88 12.28
C THR A 302 -5.98 -6.92 13.43
N SER A 303 -4.74 -6.94 13.91
CA SER A 303 -4.16 -5.81 14.64
C SER A 303 -3.39 -4.99 13.62
N GLY A 304 -3.86 -3.78 13.34
CA GLY A 304 -3.20 -2.79 12.47
C GLY A 304 -1.86 -2.27 13.02
N SER A 305 -1.12 -3.08 13.77
CA SER A 305 0.21 -2.79 14.26
C SER A 305 1.18 -2.73 13.07
N PRO A 306 1.90 -1.59 12.90
CA PRO A 306 2.97 -1.50 11.92
C PRO A 306 4.07 -2.53 12.14
N VAL A 307 4.41 -2.85 13.40
CA VAL A 307 5.47 -3.80 13.75
C VAL A 307 5.09 -5.23 13.36
N TYR A 308 3.84 -5.61 13.59
CA TYR A 308 3.31 -6.89 13.15
C TYR A 308 3.44 -7.06 11.63
N ASN A 309 3.03 -6.04 10.86
CA ASN A 309 3.12 -6.08 9.40
C ASN A 309 4.57 -6.20 8.91
N LEU A 310 5.54 -5.65 9.65
CA LEU A 310 6.97 -5.82 9.32
C LEU A 310 7.41 -7.28 9.52
N ILE A 311 6.98 -7.92 10.59
CA ILE A 311 7.41 -9.29 10.93
C ILE A 311 6.68 -10.34 10.09
N ALA A 312 5.40 -10.12 9.79
CA ALA A 312 4.67 -10.97 8.86
C ALA A 312 5.36 -11.04 7.48
N LYS A 313 6.00 -9.94 7.04
CA LYS A 313 6.76 -9.88 5.79
C LYS A 313 8.09 -10.63 5.82
N THR A 314 8.69 -10.84 6.99
CA THR A 314 9.96 -11.59 7.09
C THR A 314 9.74 -13.10 7.18
N LEU A 315 8.52 -13.57 7.44
CA LEU A 315 8.20 -15.00 7.48
C LEU A 315 8.23 -15.61 6.08
N ASN A 316 8.80 -16.81 5.97
CA ASN A 316 8.74 -17.59 4.74
C ASN A 316 7.38 -18.30 4.69
N VAL A 317 6.46 -17.70 3.95
CA VAL A 317 5.07 -18.16 3.87
C VAL A 317 4.91 -19.28 2.83
N PRO A 318 4.28 -20.41 3.19
CA PRO A 318 3.99 -21.50 2.27
C PRO A 318 3.12 -21.01 1.11
N ARG A 319 3.51 -21.38 -0.10
CA ARG A 319 2.85 -20.95 -1.32
C ARG A 319 2.83 -22.02 -2.40
N ALA A 320 1.85 -21.90 -3.27
CA ALA A 320 1.78 -22.59 -4.55
C ALA A 320 1.56 -21.57 -5.66
N GLN A 321 1.96 -21.92 -6.89
CA GLN A 321 1.82 -21.05 -8.05
C GLN A 321 1.08 -21.77 -9.15
N VAL A 322 0.21 -21.03 -9.83
CA VAL A 322 -0.44 -21.44 -11.07
C VAL A 322 0.18 -20.63 -12.20
N ASN A 323 0.80 -21.34 -13.13
CA ASN A 323 1.37 -20.74 -14.32
C ASN A 323 0.30 -20.62 -15.39
N MET A 324 0.18 -19.43 -15.97
CA MET A 324 -0.86 -19.09 -16.91
C MET A 324 -0.20 -18.73 -18.24
N LYS A 325 -0.53 -19.50 -19.28
CA LYS A 325 -0.04 -19.29 -20.63
C LYS A 325 -1.14 -18.69 -21.48
N VAL A 326 -0.98 -17.41 -21.80
CA VAL A 326 -1.95 -16.64 -22.57
C VAL A 326 -1.71 -16.84 -24.05
N GLN A 327 -2.70 -17.39 -24.75
CA GLN A 327 -2.71 -17.52 -26.20
C GLN A 327 -3.07 -16.19 -26.83
N ARG A 328 -2.26 -15.77 -27.80
CA ARG A 328 -2.53 -14.57 -28.60
C ARG A 328 -3.74 -14.82 -29.50
N PRO A 329 -4.69 -13.88 -29.58
CA PRO A 329 -5.78 -14.01 -30.53
C PRO A 329 -5.25 -13.91 -31.97
N VAL A 330 -5.63 -14.86 -32.83
CA VAL A 330 -5.18 -14.95 -34.21
C VAL A 330 -6.16 -14.24 -35.15
N VAL A 331 -5.64 -13.39 -36.04
CA VAL A 331 -6.42 -12.53 -36.93
C VAL A 331 -6.16 -12.91 -38.39
N TYR A 332 -7.25 -13.14 -39.13
CA TYR A 332 -7.25 -13.13 -40.58
C TYR A 332 -7.73 -11.75 -41.06
N LEU A 333 -6.97 -11.08 -41.92
CA LEU A 333 -7.26 -9.73 -42.40
C LEU A 333 -7.48 -9.73 -43.91
N THR A 334 -8.64 -9.25 -44.35
CA THR A 334 -8.92 -8.92 -45.74
C THR A 334 -9.08 -7.42 -45.90
N SER A 335 -8.66 -6.91 -47.06
CA SER A 335 -8.65 -5.47 -47.32
C SER A 335 -8.87 -5.14 -48.79
N GLU A 336 -9.71 -4.14 -49.06
CA GLU A 336 -9.87 -3.50 -50.36
C GLU A 336 -9.79 -1.98 -50.15
N GLU A 337 -8.67 -1.35 -50.52
CA GLU A 337 -8.49 0.10 -50.41
C GLU A 337 -8.30 0.74 -51.80
N LYS A 338 -9.10 1.75 -52.08
CA LYS A 338 -9.11 2.52 -53.32
C LYS A 338 -8.86 4.00 -53.07
N SER A 339 -8.26 4.65 -54.06
CA SER A 339 -8.11 6.10 -54.11
C SER A 339 -8.73 6.56 -55.41
N LEU A 340 -9.79 7.35 -55.31
CA LEU A 340 -10.50 7.91 -56.46
C LEU A 340 -11.03 6.79 -57.38
N GLY A 341 -11.53 5.70 -56.78
CA GLY A 341 -12.01 4.50 -57.48
C GLY A 341 -10.92 3.54 -57.97
N SER A 342 -9.64 3.91 -57.86
CA SER A 342 -8.51 3.08 -58.31
C SER A 342 -7.88 2.30 -57.15
N THR A 343 -7.67 0.99 -57.32
CA THR A 343 -7.05 0.14 -56.30
C THR A 343 -5.66 0.66 -55.92
N LYS A 344 -5.42 0.83 -54.62
CA LYS A 344 -4.11 1.27 -54.10
C LYS A 344 -3.12 0.11 -54.09
N ALA A 345 -1.84 0.40 -54.36
CA ALA A 345 -0.74 -0.55 -54.16
C ALA A 345 -0.33 -0.69 -52.68
N ASN A 346 -0.62 0.32 -51.86
CA ASN A 346 -0.31 0.34 -50.42
C ASN A 346 -1.59 0.60 -49.62
N TYR A 347 -1.99 -0.38 -48.80
CA TYR A 347 -3.17 -0.36 -47.95
C TYR A 347 -2.86 0.31 -46.60
N GLN A 348 -3.05 1.62 -46.54
CA GLN A 348 -2.60 2.45 -45.42
C GLN A 348 -3.37 2.14 -44.14
N ILE A 349 -4.70 1.99 -44.24
CA ILE A 349 -5.57 1.68 -43.10
C ILE A 349 -5.27 0.29 -42.57
N SER A 350 -5.18 -0.68 -43.48
CA SER A 350 -4.90 -2.08 -43.15
C SER A 350 -3.53 -2.25 -42.51
N ASN A 351 -2.50 -1.58 -43.01
CA ASN A 351 -1.15 -1.61 -42.43
C ASN A 351 -1.11 -0.97 -41.03
N LYS A 352 -1.78 0.17 -40.84
CA LYS A 352 -1.87 0.80 -39.52
C LYS A 352 -2.63 -0.08 -38.53
N LEU A 353 -3.77 -0.64 -38.95
CA LEU A 353 -4.55 -1.56 -38.12
C LEU A 353 -3.75 -2.82 -37.76
N LYS A 354 -3.01 -3.39 -38.71
CA LYS A 354 -2.11 -4.53 -38.47
C LYS A 354 -1.07 -4.21 -37.39
N ASN A 355 -0.43 -3.05 -37.49
CA ASN A 355 0.55 -2.59 -36.51
C ASN A 355 -0.09 -2.36 -35.12
N LEU A 356 -1.26 -1.70 -35.06
CA LEU A 356 -1.97 -1.44 -33.81
C LEU A 356 -2.39 -2.76 -33.12
N LEU A 357 -2.90 -3.73 -33.88
CA LEU A 357 -3.27 -5.05 -33.34
C LEU A 357 -2.05 -5.85 -32.91
N ALA A 358 -0.97 -5.90 -33.71
CA ALA A 358 0.27 -6.58 -33.34
C ALA A 358 0.87 -6.01 -32.04
N ASN A 359 0.91 -4.68 -31.91
CA ASN A 359 1.36 -3.99 -30.69
C ASN A 359 0.46 -4.27 -29.48
N ASN A 360 -0.80 -4.65 -29.72
CA ASN A 360 -1.74 -5.09 -28.68
C ASN A 360 -1.77 -6.61 -28.51
N GLY A 361 -0.78 -7.36 -29.02
CA GLY A 361 -0.61 -8.79 -28.74
C GLY A 361 -1.54 -9.71 -29.54
N PHE A 362 -2.01 -9.28 -30.70
CA PHE A 362 -2.65 -10.15 -31.69
C PHE A 362 -1.59 -10.77 -32.62
N GLU A 363 -1.90 -11.94 -33.16
CA GLU A 363 -1.12 -12.61 -34.19
C GLU A 363 -1.89 -12.63 -35.51
N PHE A 364 -1.21 -12.72 -36.65
CA PHE A 364 -1.85 -12.74 -37.97
C PHE A 364 -1.61 -14.06 -38.69
N THR A 365 -2.64 -14.57 -39.35
CA THR A 365 -2.58 -15.78 -40.18
C THR A 365 -3.10 -15.47 -41.58
N ASN A 366 -2.57 -16.20 -42.57
CA ASN A 366 -3.12 -16.19 -43.94
C ASN A 366 -4.17 -17.31 -44.13
N ASP A 367 -4.34 -18.20 -43.16
CA ASP A 367 -5.35 -19.25 -43.20
C ASP A 367 -6.58 -18.87 -42.36
N LYS A 368 -7.67 -18.55 -43.05
CA LYS A 368 -8.96 -18.19 -42.44
C LYS A 368 -9.48 -19.27 -41.48
N GLY A 369 -9.15 -20.55 -41.67
CA GLY A 369 -9.60 -21.64 -40.81
C GLY A 369 -8.94 -21.66 -39.43
N THR A 370 -7.78 -21.00 -39.28
CA THR A 370 -7.01 -20.96 -38.03
C THR A 370 -7.22 -19.67 -37.23
N ALA A 371 -7.93 -18.69 -37.79
CA ALA A 371 -8.15 -17.40 -37.14
C ALA A 371 -9.32 -17.47 -36.16
N ASP A 372 -9.20 -16.82 -35.00
CA ASP A 372 -10.38 -16.60 -34.16
C ASP A 372 -11.12 -15.29 -34.51
N LEU A 373 -10.48 -14.36 -35.24
CA LEU A 373 -11.10 -13.13 -35.75
C LEU A 373 -10.86 -12.96 -37.24
N TRP A 374 -11.89 -12.52 -37.95
CA TRP A 374 -11.76 -12.01 -39.30
C TRP A 374 -12.04 -10.51 -39.31
N PHE A 375 -11.03 -9.74 -39.72
CA PHE A 375 -11.15 -8.31 -40.01
C PHE A 375 -11.33 -8.11 -41.51
N ASP A 376 -12.37 -7.40 -41.90
CA ASP A 376 -12.61 -6.97 -43.27
C ASP A 376 -12.58 -5.45 -43.35
N VAL A 377 -11.63 -4.90 -44.12
CA VAL A 377 -11.42 -3.47 -44.29
C VAL A 377 -11.77 -3.07 -45.72
N LYS A 378 -12.69 -2.11 -45.87
CA LYS A 378 -13.03 -1.53 -47.18
C LYS A 378 -12.92 -0.02 -47.11
N ALA A 379 -12.15 0.58 -48.01
CA ALA A 379 -11.99 2.02 -48.04
C ALA A 379 -11.93 2.55 -49.47
N ASP A 380 -12.59 3.67 -49.73
CA ASP A 380 -12.43 4.42 -50.98
C ASP A 380 -12.54 5.91 -50.71
N SER A 381 -11.71 6.69 -51.41
CA SER A 381 -11.80 8.14 -51.40
C SER A 381 -12.43 8.62 -52.70
N GLU A 382 -13.41 9.51 -52.63
CA GLU A 382 -14.09 10.07 -53.78
C GLU A 382 -13.70 11.53 -54.00
N LYS A 383 -13.74 11.97 -55.27
CA LYS A 383 -13.54 13.38 -55.63
C LYS A 383 -14.67 14.23 -55.05
N GLY A 384 -14.31 15.25 -54.30
CA GLY A 384 -15.21 16.26 -53.79
C GLY A 384 -15.17 17.55 -54.61
N SER A 385 -15.54 18.65 -53.94
CA SER A 385 -15.51 19.98 -54.52
C SER A 385 -14.08 20.55 -54.61
N VAL A 386 -13.95 21.62 -55.38
CA VAL A 386 -12.76 22.46 -55.45
C VAL A 386 -13.14 23.84 -54.93
N SER A 387 -12.34 24.40 -54.02
CA SER A 387 -12.54 25.75 -53.47
C SER A 387 -11.25 26.55 -53.62
N GLY A 388 -11.26 27.51 -54.55
CA GLY A 388 -10.03 28.19 -54.96
C GLY A 388 -9.00 27.21 -55.53
N SER A 389 -7.81 27.16 -54.95
CA SER A 389 -6.73 26.23 -55.29
C SER A 389 -6.74 24.92 -54.49
N ILE A 390 -7.74 24.71 -53.63
CA ILE A 390 -7.81 23.54 -52.73
C ILE A 390 -8.80 22.52 -53.28
N TYR A 391 -8.29 21.31 -53.52
CA TYR A 391 -9.07 20.14 -53.89
C TYR A 391 -9.50 19.38 -52.64
N ILE A 392 -10.78 19.05 -52.56
CA ILE A 392 -11.37 18.31 -51.44
C ILE A 392 -11.70 16.89 -51.90
N THR A 393 -11.38 15.90 -51.07
CA THR A 393 -11.78 14.50 -51.24
C THR A 393 -12.49 14.02 -49.99
N TYR A 394 -13.30 12.98 -50.16
CA TYR A 394 -14.05 12.35 -49.09
C TYR A 394 -13.70 10.88 -49.02
N LEU A 395 -13.07 10.45 -47.93
CA LEU A 395 -12.77 9.05 -47.68
C LEU A 395 -13.89 8.43 -46.83
N THR A 396 -14.41 7.30 -47.28
CA THR A 396 -15.24 6.42 -46.44
C THR A 396 -14.52 5.10 -46.23
N SER A 397 -14.33 4.71 -44.97
CA SER A 397 -13.73 3.42 -44.59
C SER A 397 -14.67 2.65 -43.66
N VAL A 398 -14.91 1.38 -43.97
CA VAL A 398 -15.70 0.45 -43.18
C VAL A 398 -14.77 -0.66 -42.67
N ILE A 399 -14.75 -0.87 -41.36
CA ILE A 399 -14.02 -1.96 -40.72
C ILE A 399 -15.03 -2.85 -40.02
N LYS A 400 -15.06 -4.13 -40.41
CA LYS A 400 -15.92 -5.15 -39.81
C LYS A 400 -15.07 -6.23 -39.16
N VAL A 401 -15.56 -6.74 -38.03
CA VAL A 401 -14.91 -7.81 -37.29
C VAL A 401 -15.90 -8.92 -37.02
N THR A 402 -15.57 -10.11 -37.47
CA THR A 402 -16.35 -11.32 -37.25
C THR A 402 -15.59 -12.25 -36.30
N ALA A 403 -16.26 -12.71 -35.25
CA ALA A 403 -15.79 -13.81 -34.42
C ALA A 403 -15.98 -15.13 -35.16
N MET A 404 -14.88 -15.83 -35.44
CA MET A 404 -14.88 -16.96 -36.35
C MET A 404 -15.54 -18.21 -35.76
N LYS A 405 -15.46 -18.37 -34.43
CA LYS A 405 -16.06 -19.50 -33.72
C LYS A 405 -17.59 -19.40 -33.70
N GLU A 406 -18.13 -18.22 -33.42
CA GLU A 406 -19.57 -17.94 -33.36
C GLU A 406 -20.15 -17.55 -34.73
N GLN A 407 -19.31 -17.28 -35.72
CA GLN A 407 -19.67 -16.73 -37.04
C GLN A 407 -20.53 -15.46 -36.94
N LYS A 408 -20.22 -14.61 -35.95
CA LYS A 408 -21.01 -13.42 -35.63
C LYS A 408 -20.18 -12.15 -35.85
N GLU A 409 -20.77 -11.15 -36.51
CA GLU A 409 -20.20 -9.79 -36.53
C GLU A 409 -20.29 -9.21 -35.11
N ILE A 410 -19.13 -8.97 -34.50
CA ILE A 410 -19.02 -8.48 -33.12
C ILE A 410 -18.66 -7.00 -33.06
N TYR A 411 -18.13 -6.44 -34.14
CA TYR A 411 -17.80 -5.02 -34.23
C TYR A 411 -17.90 -4.56 -35.69
N ALA A 412 -18.45 -3.36 -35.88
CA ALA A 412 -18.44 -2.66 -37.13
C ALA A 412 -18.28 -1.17 -36.88
N THR A 413 -17.40 -0.51 -37.63
CA THR A 413 -17.26 0.94 -37.58
C THR A 413 -17.10 1.51 -38.97
N THR A 414 -17.57 2.74 -39.13
CA THR A 414 -17.47 3.51 -40.37
C THR A 414 -16.82 4.85 -40.07
N LEU A 415 -15.70 5.12 -40.72
CA LEU A 415 -15.12 6.46 -40.82
C LEU A 415 -15.77 7.13 -42.02
N ASP A 416 -16.86 7.85 -41.78
CA ASP A 416 -17.70 8.39 -42.85
C ASP A 416 -17.19 9.75 -43.36
N ARG A 417 -17.03 9.85 -44.68
CA ARG A 417 -16.72 11.11 -45.40
C ARG A 417 -15.62 11.96 -44.76
N VAL A 418 -14.52 11.34 -44.36
CA VAL A 418 -13.33 12.02 -43.83
C VAL A 418 -12.78 12.95 -44.90
N LYS A 419 -12.72 14.25 -44.59
CA LYS A 419 -12.32 15.30 -45.54
C LYS A 419 -10.81 15.44 -45.63
N GLY A 420 -10.29 15.24 -46.84
CA GLY A 420 -8.92 15.59 -47.20
C GLY A 420 -8.82 16.92 -47.93
N TYR A 421 -7.68 17.60 -47.81
CA TYR A 421 -7.35 18.82 -48.54
C TYR A 421 -6.00 18.67 -49.23
N GLY A 422 -5.89 19.16 -50.47
CA GLY A 422 -4.65 19.13 -51.22
C GLY A 422 -4.63 20.10 -52.38
N LEU A 423 -3.45 20.27 -52.98
CA LEU A 423 -3.27 21.05 -54.20
C LEU A 423 -3.77 20.33 -55.47
N ASP A 424 -4.10 19.05 -55.32
CA ASP A 424 -4.67 18.16 -56.33
C ASP A 424 -5.48 17.07 -55.61
N TYR A 425 -6.27 16.29 -56.35
CA TYR A 425 -7.11 15.23 -55.77
C TYR A 425 -6.29 14.07 -55.16
N ASP A 426 -5.06 13.81 -55.65
CA ASP A 426 -4.22 12.71 -55.13
C ASP A 426 -3.66 13.06 -53.75
N LYS A 427 -3.09 14.26 -53.59
CA LYS A 427 -2.64 14.79 -52.30
C LYS A 427 -3.79 14.95 -51.33
N SER A 428 -4.94 15.40 -51.81
CA SER A 428 -6.17 15.49 -51.01
C SER A 428 -6.59 14.10 -50.51
N SER A 429 -6.56 13.08 -51.38
CA SER A 429 -6.86 11.69 -50.99
C SER A 429 -5.89 11.19 -49.93
N VAL A 430 -4.58 11.43 -50.08
CA VAL A 430 -3.58 11.08 -49.07
C VAL A 430 -3.87 11.75 -47.73
N ASP A 431 -4.22 13.04 -47.72
CA ASP A 431 -4.60 13.77 -46.51
C ASP A 431 -5.87 13.18 -45.85
N ALA A 432 -6.88 12.81 -46.64
CA ALA A 432 -8.08 12.14 -46.13
C ALA A 432 -7.75 10.81 -45.44
N TYR A 433 -6.88 10.01 -46.06
CA TYR A 433 -6.37 8.76 -45.47
C TYR A 433 -5.63 9.00 -44.17
N ASN A 434 -4.68 9.95 -44.13
CA ASN A 434 -3.92 10.27 -42.91
C ASN A 434 -4.85 10.66 -41.74
N LYS A 435 -5.85 11.51 -41.99
CA LYS A 435 -6.85 11.88 -40.99
C LYS A 435 -7.68 10.69 -40.52
N ALA A 436 -8.07 9.80 -41.43
CA ALA A 436 -8.77 8.57 -41.05
C ALA A 436 -7.91 7.66 -40.16
N LEU A 437 -6.59 7.60 -40.39
CA LEU A 437 -5.67 6.89 -39.50
C LEU A 437 -5.61 7.50 -38.11
N GLU A 438 -5.58 8.83 -38.00
CA GLU A 438 -5.62 9.55 -36.73
C GLU A 438 -6.92 9.27 -35.97
N THR A 439 -8.07 9.34 -36.64
CA THR A 439 -9.37 9.00 -36.04
C THR A 439 -9.42 7.53 -35.60
N LEU A 440 -8.91 6.61 -36.43
CA LEU A 440 -8.86 5.18 -36.08
C LEU A 440 -8.03 4.97 -34.80
N GLU A 441 -6.84 5.56 -34.73
CA GLU A 441 -5.92 5.40 -33.60
C GLU A 441 -6.44 6.05 -32.31
N ASN A 442 -6.90 7.29 -32.39
CA ASN A 442 -7.23 8.09 -31.22
C ASN A 442 -8.64 7.83 -30.68
N GLU A 443 -9.61 7.53 -31.55
CA GLU A 443 -11.02 7.46 -31.17
C GLU A 443 -11.57 6.02 -31.20
N ARG A 444 -11.23 5.24 -32.23
CA ARG A 444 -11.87 3.94 -32.47
C ARG A 444 -11.10 2.76 -31.92
N MET A 445 -9.77 2.85 -31.80
CA MET A 445 -8.94 1.71 -31.43
C MET A 445 -9.26 1.18 -30.04
N LYS A 446 -9.50 2.07 -29.06
CA LYS A 446 -9.85 1.67 -27.69
C LYS A 446 -11.17 0.90 -27.65
N GLU A 447 -12.20 1.41 -28.32
CA GLU A 447 -13.51 0.77 -28.44
C GLU A 447 -13.38 -0.60 -29.13
N LEU A 448 -12.66 -0.65 -30.26
CA LEU A 448 -12.40 -1.89 -30.99
C LEU A 448 -11.74 -2.92 -30.09
N LEU A 449 -10.64 -2.58 -29.39
CA LEU A 449 -9.93 -3.50 -28.51
C LEU A 449 -10.80 -4.04 -27.38
N ILE A 450 -11.64 -3.19 -26.78
CA ILE A 450 -12.56 -3.60 -25.72
C ILE A 450 -13.55 -4.63 -26.25
N THR A 451 -14.14 -4.39 -27.42
CA THR A 451 -15.17 -5.26 -27.99
C THR A 451 -14.60 -6.58 -28.48
N VAL A 452 -13.41 -6.58 -29.11
CA VAL A 452 -12.84 -7.80 -29.70
C VAL A 452 -12.09 -8.70 -28.71
N LEU A 453 -11.95 -8.26 -27.45
CA LEU A 453 -11.35 -9.02 -26.34
C LEU A 453 -12.38 -9.45 -25.29
N GLN A 454 -13.65 -9.11 -25.48
CA GLN A 454 -14.79 -9.68 -24.75
C GLN A 454 -15.25 -10.95 -25.44
#